data_AF-A0A534MQ32-F1
#
_entry.id   AF-A0A534MQ32-F1
#
_cell.length_a   1.000
_cell.length_b   1.000
_cell.length_c   1.000
_cell.angle_alpha   90.00
_cell.angle_beta   90.00
_cell.angle_gamma   90.00
#
_symmetry.space_group_name_H-M   'P 1'
#
loop_
_entity.id
_entity.type
_entity.pdbx_description
1 polymer ?
#
loop_
_entity_poly.entity_id
_entity_poly.type
_entity_poly.pdbx_seq_one_letter_code
_entity_poly.pdbx_strand_id
1 'polypeptide(L)'
;MDRELWIRGAMVLSIFALATLIVVTPNLIGKPPAELASLPLLIIGMPRNYSYFIVYLSAAVQAYRYEEMRISIGATDPSANGTVRENETYGLHAMVPTQMPSNGSFSVHTYLVDQLKNYFEYNVTVRADLETGRVVMVFTFPDEKDNPSLEVKRYPPGEDFRWVVPPRGTLP
;
A
#
# COMPACT_ATOMS: atom_id res chain seq x y z
N MET A 1 43.16 18.70 -44.24
CA MET A 1 42.94 19.38 -42.94
C MET A 1 41.51 19.17 -42.44
N ASP A 2 40.65 18.55 -43.25
CA ASP A 2 39.18 18.58 -43.06
C ASP A 2 38.65 17.39 -42.25
N ARG A 3 39.27 16.21 -42.38
CA ARG A 3 38.80 14.99 -41.72
C ARG A 3 38.77 15.09 -40.20
N GLU A 4 39.75 15.75 -39.61
CA GLU A 4 39.85 15.88 -38.15
C GLU A 4 38.86 16.92 -37.60
N LEU A 5 38.59 17.98 -38.37
CA LEU A 5 37.53 18.95 -38.06
C LEU A 5 36.15 18.28 -38.14
N TRP A 6 35.93 17.41 -39.13
CA TRP A 6 34.71 16.62 -39.26
C TRP A 6 34.50 15.65 -38.09
N ILE A 7 35.55 14.96 -37.65
CA ILE A 7 35.47 14.05 -36.50
C ILE A 7 35.15 14.82 -35.21
N ARG A 8 35.80 15.98 -34.99
CA ARG A 8 35.52 16.83 -33.83
C ARG A 8 34.12 17.41 -33.88
N GLY A 9 33.65 17.84 -35.05
CA GLY A 9 32.27 18.31 -35.25
C GLY A 9 31.24 17.21 -34.95
N ALA A 10 31.50 15.98 -35.40
CA ALA A 10 30.64 14.82 -35.12
C ALA A 10 30.61 14.47 -33.61
N MET A 11 31.74 14.57 -32.91
CA MET A 11 31.80 14.36 -31.45
C MET A 11 30.99 15.41 -30.67
N VAL A 12 31.03 16.68 -31.08
CA VAL A 12 30.25 17.72 -30.39
C VAL A 12 28.76 17.54 -30.66
N LEU A 13 28.38 17.21 -31.90
CA LEU A 13 27.00 16.93 -32.26
C LEU A 13 26.43 15.72 -31.51
N SER A 14 27.23 14.67 -31.30
CA SER A 14 26.78 13.50 -30.54
C SER A 14 26.52 13.84 -29.06
N ILE A 15 27.29 14.74 -28.45
CA ILE A 15 27.04 15.22 -27.09
C ILE A 15 25.72 16.00 -27.03
N PHE A 16 25.46 16.91 -27.97
CA PHE A 16 24.19 17.64 -28.02
C PHE A 16 23.00 16.71 -28.26
N ALA A 17 23.15 15.73 -29.14
CA ALA A 17 22.13 14.70 -29.36
C ALA A 17 21.85 13.91 -28.07
N LEU A 18 22.90 13.52 -27.33
CA LEU A 18 22.76 12.78 -26.08
C LEU A 18 22.09 13.62 -24.99
N ALA A 19 22.49 14.89 -24.84
CA ALA A 19 21.88 15.81 -23.88
C ALA A 19 20.40 16.07 -24.20
N THR A 20 20.07 16.23 -25.48
CA THR A 20 18.68 16.38 -25.93
C THR A 20 17.89 15.10 -25.65
N LEU A 21 18.48 13.93 -25.89
CA LEU A 21 17.85 12.66 -25.55
C LEU A 21 17.55 12.61 -24.04
N ILE A 22 18.52 12.88 -23.17
CA ILE A 22 18.32 12.86 -21.71
C ILE A 22 17.17 13.78 -21.26
N VAL A 23 17.04 14.96 -21.87
CA VAL A 23 15.97 15.92 -21.56
C VAL A 23 14.60 15.48 -22.09
N VAL A 24 14.57 14.83 -23.26
CA VAL A 24 13.33 14.48 -23.96
C VAL A 24 12.85 13.06 -23.61
N THR A 25 13.75 12.15 -23.23
CA THR A 25 13.45 10.76 -22.86
C THR A 25 12.40 10.64 -21.76
N PRO A 26 12.40 11.45 -20.67
CA PRO A 26 11.34 11.42 -19.66
C PRO A 26 9.95 11.72 -20.24
N ASN A 27 9.87 12.54 -21.29
CA ASN A 27 8.61 12.88 -21.96
C ASN A 27 8.20 11.86 -23.04
N LEU A 28 9.15 11.14 -23.63
CA LEU A 28 8.91 10.12 -24.67
C LEU A 28 8.53 8.75 -24.11
N ILE A 29 9.05 8.38 -22.94
CA ILE A 29 8.73 7.09 -22.30
C ILE A 29 7.27 7.09 -21.79
N GLY A 30 6.62 8.26 -21.75
CA GLY A 30 5.29 8.43 -21.20
C GLY A 30 5.31 8.24 -19.68
N LYS A 31 4.36 8.86 -19.00
CA LYS A 31 4.03 8.41 -17.65
C LYS A 31 3.73 6.91 -17.75
N PRO A 32 4.25 6.06 -16.84
CA PRO A 32 3.96 4.64 -16.88
C PRO A 32 2.45 4.45 -17.02
N PRO A 33 1.99 3.59 -17.96
CA PRO A 33 0.57 3.41 -18.20
C PRO A 33 -0.12 3.03 -16.89
N ALA A 34 -1.32 3.57 -16.66
CA ALA A 34 -2.11 3.34 -15.44
C ALA A 34 -2.33 1.85 -15.15
N GLU A 35 -2.20 0.99 -16.16
CA GLU A 35 -2.36 -0.47 -16.06
C GLU A 35 -1.16 -1.19 -15.41
N LEU A 36 0.00 -0.53 -15.26
CA LEU A 36 1.12 -1.03 -14.46
C LEU A 36 1.20 -0.39 -13.07
N ALA A 37 0.27 0.52 -12.71
CA ALA A 37 0.17 1.02 -11.35
C ALA A 37 -0.33 -0.13 -10.47
N SER A 38 0.52 -0.64 -9.58
CA SER A 38 0.04 -1.60 -8.60
C SER A 38 -1.04 -0.91 -7.79
N LEU A 39 -2.21 -1.53 -7.72
CA LEU A 39 -3.20 -1.09 -6.77
C LEU A 39 -2.65 -1.30 -5.35
N PRO A 40 -2.87 -0.34 -4.44
CA PRO A 40 -2.40 -0.47 -3.07
C PRO A 40 -3.03 -1.71 -2.42
N LEU A 41 -2.22 -2.44 -1.67
CA LEU A 41 -2.56 -3.71 -1.06
C LEU A 41 -2.46 -3.61 0.46
N LEU A 42 -3.58 -3.86 1.14
CA LEU A 42 -3.63 -4.07 2.57
C LEU A 42 -3.39 -5.56 2.87
N ILE A 43 -2.40 -5.82 3.70
CA ILE A 43 -2.05 -7.14 4.20
C ILE A 43 -2.25 -7.15 5.71
N ILE A 44 -3.00 -8.12 6.23
CA ILE A 44 -3.15 -8.29 7.68
C ILE A 44 -2.86 -9.75 8.01
N GLY A 45 -1.87 -9.94 8.88
CA GLY A 45 -1.42 -11.26 9.30
C GLY A 45 -1.22 -11.35 10.80
N MET A 46 -0.96 -12.57 11.27
CA MET A 46 -0.63 -12.84 12.66
C MET A 46 0.57 -13.79 12.74
N PRO A 47 1.58 -13.50 13.58
CA PRO A 47 2.74 -14.34 13.80
C PRO A 47 2.35 -15.65 14.51
N ARG A 48 3.25 -16.63 14.48
CA ARG A 48 3.04 -17.96 15.11
C ARG A 48 2.75 -17.91 16.61
N ASN A 49 3.23 -16.88 17.29
CA ASN A 49 3.04 -16.71 18.73
C ASN A 49 1.73 -16.00 19.09
N TYR A 50 0.93 -15.61 18.08
CA TYR A 50 -0.37 -14.95 18.24
C TYR A 50 -0.34 -13.80 19.26
N SER A 51 0.71 -12.98 19.24
CA SER A 51 0.91 -11.90 20.24
C SER A 51 0.53 -10.51 19.71
N TYR A 52 0.49 -10.33 18.40
CA TYR A 52 0.09 -9.09 17.74
C TYR A 52 -0.45 -9.38 16.34
N PHE A 53 -1.27 -8.48 15.82
CA PHE A 53 -1.56 -8.40 14.39
C PHE A 53 -0.51 -7.53 13.71
N ILE A 54 -0.09 -7.96 12.53
CA ILE A 54 0.75 -7.17 11.62
C ILE A 54 -0.18 -6.60 10.58
N VAL A 55 -0.39 -5.29 10.61
CA VAL A 55 -1.10 -4.56 9.56
C VAL A 55 -0.02 -3.95 8.68
N TYR A 56 0.03 -4.37 7.42
CA TYR A 56 0.99 -3.88 6.45
C TYR A 56 0.26 -3.34 5.22
N LEU A 57 0.50 -2.08 4.92
CA LEU A 57 0.00 -1.42 3.74
C LEU A 57 1.16 -1.29 2.76
N SER A 58 1.02 -1.87 1.58
CA SER A 58 2.07 -1.94 0.57
C SER A 58 1.55 -1.51 -0.78
N ALA A 59 2.41 -0.97 -1.61
CA ALA A 59 2.18 -0.88 -3.05
C ALA A 59 3.34 -1.51 -3.80
N ALA A 60 3.06 -2.42 -4.73
CA ALA A 60 4.09 -3.21 -5.40
C ALA A 60 4.68 -2.57 -6.67
N VAL A 61 4.06 -1.52 -7.21
CA VAL A 61 4.44 -0.77 -8.42
C VAL A 61 3.83 0.63 -8.35
N GLN A 62 4.51 1.49 -7.59
CA GLN A 62 4.46 2.93 -7.78
C GLN A 62 5.17 3.31 -9.07
N ALA A 63 5.04 4.54 -9.54
CA ALA A 63 6.15 5.10 -10.29
C ALA A 63 7.27 5.61 -9.36
N TYR A 64 6.98 6.27 -8.21
CA TYR A 64 8.06 6.82 -7.35
C TYR A 64 7.80 7.01 -5.84
N ARG A 65 6.57 6.85 -5.31
CA ARG A 65 6.14 6.86 -3.87
C ARG A 65 4.70 7.32 -3.74
N TYR A 66 4.03 6.98 -2.65
CA TYR A 66 2.79 7.67 -2.25
C TYR A 66 3.15 8.97 -1.56
N GLU A 67 2.40 10.04 -1.80
CA GLU A 67 2.63 11.31 -1.12
C GLU A 67 2.30 11.18 0.38
N GLU A 68 1.23 10.47 0.69
CA GLU A 68 0.79 10.18 2.05
C GLU A 68 0.27 8.74 2.14
N MET A 69 0.71 8.03 3.18
CA MET A 69 0.12 6.77 3.62
C MET A 69 -0.21 6.87 5.11
N ARG A 70 -1.42 6.44 5.47
CA ARG A 70 -1.91 6.49 6.84
C ARG A 70 -2.67 5.22 7.19
N ILE A 71 -2.34 4.68 8.35
CA ILE A 71 -3.08 3.59 9.00
C ILE A 71 -3.58 4.14 10.34
N SER A 72 -4.88 4.19 10.53
CA SER A 72 -5.49 4.51 11.81
C SER A 72 -6.15 3.28 12.39
N ILE A 73 -5.84 2.98 13.65
CA ILE A 73 -6.34 1.82 14.37
C ILE A 73 -7.31 2.30 15.46
N GLY A 74 -8.54 1.79 15.40
CA GLY A 74 -9.56 1.94 16.43
C GLY A 74 -9.85 0.60 17.08
N ALA A 75 -9.12 0.27 18.13
CA ALA A 75 -9.31 -0.92 18.93
C ALA A 75 -10.37 -0.74 20.03
N THR A 76 -10.97 -1.86 20.42
CA THR A 76 -11.85 -1.93 21.60
C THR A 76 -11.09 -1.54 22.87
N ASP A 77 -9.82 -1.91 22.97
CA ASP A 77 -8.90 -1.42 23.99
C ASP A 77 -8.18 -0.16 23.51
N PRO A 78 -8.38 0.98 24.20
CA PRO A 78 -7.78 2.25 23.82
C PRO A 78 -6.24 2.25 23.80
N SER A 79 -5.58 1.31 24.50
CA SER A 79 -4.11 1.25 24.53
C SER A 79 -3.49 0.88 23.17
N ALA A 80 -4.27 0.22 22.30
CA ALA A 80 -3.88 -0.14 20.94
C ALA A 80 -4.32 0.90 19.89
N ASN A 81 -5.03 1.97 20.29
CA ASN A 81 -5.42 3.04 19.39
C ASN A 81 -4.21 3.84 18.97
N GLY A 82 -4.12 4.14 17.68
CA GLY A 82 -3.03 4.93 17.16
C GLY A 82 -3.19 5.20 15.68
N THR A 83 -2.53 6.25 15.23
CA THR A 83 -2.41 6.54 13.81
C THR A 83 -0.93 6.58 13.47
N VAL A 84 -0.54 5.73 12.53
CA VAL A 84 0.77 5.80 11.91
C VAL A 84 0.60 6.49 10.56
N ARG A 85 1.44 7.48 10.30
CA ARG A 85 1.44 8.23 9.05
C ARG A 85 2.87 8.37 8.58
N GLU A 86 3.07 8.09 7.30
CA GLU A 86 4.34 8.31 6.63
C GLU A 86 4.07 9.04 5.33
N ASN A 87 4.92 10.02 5.03
CA ASN A 87 4.86 10.75 3.78
C ASN A 87 5.93 10.17 2.85
N GLU A 88 5.70 10.25 1.54
CA GLU A 88 6.71 9.91 0.54
C GLU A 88 7.25 8.47 0.65
N THR A 89 6.39 7.51 1.03
CA THR A 89 6.77 6.11 1.30
C THR A 89 6.21 5.08 0.30
N TYR A 90 6.72 3.86 0.41
CA TYR A 90 6.39 2.66 -0.37
C TYR A 90 5.46 1.71 0.38
N GLY A 91 5.46 1.82 1.70
CA GLY A 91 4.67 1.00 2.57
C GLY A 91 4.69 1.53 3.99
N LEU A 92 3.74 1.03 4.77
CA LEU A 92 3.54 1.40 6.15
C LEU A 92 3.11 0.17 6.91
N HIS A 93 3.71 -0.09 8.08
CA HIS A 93 3.25 -1.16 8.95
C HIS A 93 2.89 -0.62 10.32
N ALA A 94 1.95 -1.29 10.96
CA ALA A 94 1.59 -1.10 12.35
C ALA A 94 1.43 -2.46 13.03
N MET A 95 1.85 -2.53 14.29
CA MET A 95 1.70 -3.71 15.12
C MET A 95 0.59 -3.43 16.13
N VAL A 96 -0.45 -4.25 16.10
CA VAL A 96 -1.59 -4.11 17.02
C VAL A 96 -1.54 -5.27 18.01
N PRO A 97 -1.39 -5.03 19.32
CA PRO A 97 -1.43 -6.10 20.31
C PRO A 97 -2.73 -6.91 20.15
N THR A 98 -2.61 -8.24 20.12
CA THR A 98 -3.82 -9.07 20.14
C THR A 98 -4.36 -9.11 21.56
N GLN A 99 -5.67 -9.23 21.65
CA GLN A 99 -6.36 -9.29 22.93
C GLN A 99 -6.80 -10.71 23.27
N MET A 100 -6.37 -11.73 22.53
CA MET A 100 -6.76 -13.11 22.81
C MET A 100 -6.40 -13.55 24.25
N PRO A 101 -7.30 -14.27 24.95
CA PRO A 101 -8.58 -14.81 24.48
C PRO A 101 -9.78 -13.85 24.63
N SER A 102 -9.56 -12.59 24.98
CA SER A 102 -10.65 -11.61 25.06
C SER A 102 -11.12 -11.20 23.66
N ASN A 103 -12.44 -11.03 23.50
CA ASN A 103 -13.15 -10.68 22.26
C ASN A 103 -12.85 -9.25 21.77
N GLY A 104 -11.62 -8.76 21.94
CA GLY A 104 -11.20 -7.47 21.42
C GLY A 104 -11.21 -7.50 19.89
N SER A 105 -11.89 -6.54 19.28
CA SER A 105 -11.78 -6.23 17.87
C SER A 105 -11.08 -4.89 17.68
N PHE A 106 -10.50 -4.69 16.51
CA PHE A 106 -9.99 -3.38 16.11
C PHE A 106 -10.37 -3.09 14.66
N SER A 107 -10.69 -1.84 14.38
CA SER A 107 -10.87 -1.33 13.04
C SER A 107 -9.55 -0.78 12.52
N VAL A 108 -9.28 -1.04 11.24
CA VAL A 108 -8.17 -0.49 10.49
C VAL A 108 -8.76 0.40 9.41
N HIS A 109 -8.51 1.70 9.54
CA HIS A 109 -8.79 2.69 8.52
C HIS A 109 -7.50 2.92 7.74
N THR A 110 -7.51 2.57 6.46
CA THR A 110 -6.38 2.78 5.55
C THR A 110 -6.67 3.95 4.63
N TYR A 111 -5.69 4.83 4.46
CA TYR A 111 -5.78 5.98 3.57
C TYR A 111 -4.46 6.20 2.85
N LEU A 112 -4.52 6.39 1.53
CA LEU A 112 -3.34 6.64 0.70
C LEU A 112 -3.63 7.71 -0.34
N VAL A 113 -2.59 8.47 -0.71
CA VAL A 113 -2.64 9.45 -1.79
C VAL A 113 -1.47 9.22 -2.75
N ASP A 114 -1.76 9.00 -4.02
CA ASP A 114 -0.74 8.88 -5.06
C ASP A 114 -0.24 10.26 -5.55
N GLN A 115 0.80 10.27 -6.38
CA GLN A 115 1.37 11.50 -6.94
C GLN A 115 0.46 12.21 -7.95
N LEU A 116 -0.55 11.52 -8.46
CA LEU A 116 -1.57 12.06 -9.34
C LEU A 116 -2.77 12.58 -8.55
N LYS A 117 -2.66 12.68 -7.22
CA LYS A 117 -3.70 13.13 -6.29
C LYS A 117 -4.90 12.19 -6.22
N ASN A 118 -4.82 10.95 -6.69
CA ASN A 118 -5.85 9.96 -6.44
C ASN A 118 -5.73 9.45 -5.00
N TYR A 119 -6.86 9.39 -4.30
CA TYR A 119 -6.90 8.86 -2.95
C TYR A 119 -7.63 7.52 -2.90
N PHE A 120 -7.12 6.66 -2.02
CA PHE A 120 -7.55 5.29 -1.81
C PHE A 120 -7.90 5.13 -0.34
N GLU A 121 -9.02 4.46 -0.06
CA GLU A 121 -9.50 4.33 1.32
C GLU A 121 -10.29 3.04 1.51
N TYR A 122 -10.00 2.35 2.61
CA TYR A 122 -10.71 1.15 2.98
C TYR A 122 -10.71 0.93 4.49
N ASN A 123 -11.88 0.53 4.99
CA ASN A 123 -12.08 0.14 6.38
C ASN A 123 -12.27 -1.36 6.48
N VAL A 124 -11.53 -1.97 7.39
CA VAL A 124 -11.71 -3.38 7.76
C VAL A 124 -11.71 -3.50 9.28
N THR A 125 -12.65 -4.26 9.81
CA THR A 125 -12.64 -4.63 11.23
C THR A 125 -12.09 -6.04 11.36
N VAL A 126 -11.19 -6.22 12.31
CA VAL A 126 -10.48 -7.48 12.54
C VAL A 126 -10.69 -7.91 13.98
N ARG A 127 -10.97 -9.20 14.16
CA ARG A 127 -10.97 -9.85 15.48
C ARG A 127 -10.28 -11.19 15.40
N ALA A 128 -9.65 -11.60 16.49
CA ALA A 128 -9.15 -12.94 16.66
C ALA A 128 -10.20 -13.75 17.43
N ASP A 129 -10.50 -14.97 16.98
CA ASP A 129 -11.40 -15.89 17.67
C ASP A 129 -10.77 -17.29 17.82
N LEU A 130 -11.30 -18.09 18.73
CA LEU A 130 -10.86 -19.47 18.95
C LEU A 130 -11.92 -20.42 18.40
N GLU A 131 -11.72 -20.91 17.18
CA GLU A 131 -12.63 -21.84 16.53
C GLU A 131 -12.05 -23.27 16.61
N THR A 132 -12.75 -24.17 17.30
CA THR A 132 -12.34 -25.59 17.46
C THR A 132 -10.92 -25.78 18.01
N GLY A 133 -10.47 -24.88 18.90
CA GLY A 133 -9.11 -24.92 19.47
C GLY A 133 -8.01 -24.35 18.58
N ARG A 134 -8.36 -23.78 17.41
CA ARG A 134 -7.45 -23.06 16.52
C ARG A 134 -7.77 -21.58 16.49
N VAL A 135 -6.74 -20.75 16.52
CA VAL A 135 -6.88 -19.29 16.33
C VAL A 135 -7.33 -19.01 14.90
N VAL A 136 -8.37 -18.21 14.74
CA VAL A 136 -8.88 -17.72 13.47
C VAL A 136 -8.93 -16.20 13.47
N MET A 137 -8.48 -15.57 12.38
CA MET A 137 -8.67 -14.16 12.14
C MET A 137 -9.96 -13.96 11.35
N VAL A 138 -10.87 -13.15 11.88
CA VAL A 138 -12.16 -12.84 11.25
C VAL A 138 -12.14 -11.39 10.82
N PHE A 139 -12.41 -11.16 9.54
CA PHE A 139 -12.43 -9.86 8.88
C PHE A 139 -13.86 -9.51 8.48
N THR A 140 -14.31 -8.31 8.85
CA THR A 140 -15.60 -7.76 8.45
C THR A 140 -15.42 -6.43 7.72
N PHE A 141 -16.30 -6.17 6.76
CA PHE A 141 -16.18 -5.08 5.80
C PHE A 141 -17.36 -4.11 5.93
N PRO A 142 -17.25 -3.07 6.79
CA PRO A 142 -18.36 -2.15 7.04
C PRO A 142 -18.78 -1.33 5.81
N ASP A 143 -17.86 -1.11 4.87
CA ASP A 143 -18.10 -0.30 3.66
C ASP A 143 -18.75 -1.10 2.51
N GLU A 144 -18.87 -2.43 2.65
CA GLU A 144 -19.31 -3.33 1.58
C GLU A 144 -20.83 -3.47 1.58
N LYS A 145 -21.49 -2.45 1.01
CA LYS A 145 -22.95 -2.31 1.00
C LYS A 145 -23.69 -3.49 0.36
N ASP A 146 -23.06 -4.16 -0.60
CA ASP A 146 -23.67 -5.28 -1.32
C ASP A 146 -23.63 -6.59 -0.53
N ASN A 147 -22.79 -6.69 0.51
CA ASN A 147 -22.71 -7.88 1.37
C ASN A 147 -22.36 -7.53 2.83
N PRO A 148 -23.33 -7.02 3.61
CA PRO A 148 -23.11 -6.57 5.00
C PRO A 148 -22.73 -7.70 5.96
N SER A 149 -22.92 -8.96 5.57
CA SER A 149 -22.57 -10.15 6.35
C SER A 149 -21.30 -10.83 5.83
N LEU A 150 -20.51 -10.16 4.98
CA LEU A 150 -19.28 -10.72 4.47
C LEU A 150 -18.27 -10.84 5.62
N GLU A 151 -18.10 -12.07 6.09
CA GLU A 151 -17.01 -12.46 6.98
C GLU A 151 -15.97 -13.25 6.19
N VAL A 152 -14.74 -12.77 6.18
CA VAL A 152 -13.61 -13.55 5.67
C VAL A 152 -12.87 -14.13 6.86
N LYS A 153 -12.66 -15.44 6.85
CA LYS A 153 -11.85 -16.15 7.84
C LYS A 153 -10.49 -16.51 7.26
N ARG A 154 -9.45 -16.37 8.07
CA ARG A 154 -8.08 -16.80 7.75
C ARG A 154 -7.45 -17.48 8.95
N TYR A 155 -6.70 -18.54 8.72
CA TYR A 155 -6.11 -19.36 9.77
C TYR A 155 -4.60 -19.18 9.87
N PRO A 156 -4.10 -18.37 10.82
CA PRO A 156 -2.67 -18.24 11.02
C PRO A 156 -2.04 -19.53 11.61
N PRO A 157 -0.72 -19.71 11.48
CA PRO A 157 0.20 -18.93 10.64
C PRO A 157 0.13 -19.36 9.16
N GLY A 158 0.34 -18.42 8.23
CA GLY A 158 0.50 -18.70 6.80
C GLY A 158 -0.67 -18.32 5.89
N GLU A 159 -1.85 -18.07 6.47
CA GLU A 159 -2.97 -17.45 5.78
C GLU A 159 -3.11 -15.99 6.19
N ASP A 160 -2.51 -15.09 5.41
CA ASP A 160 -2.69 -13.66 5.61
C ASP A 160 -3.92 -13.17 4.84
N PHE A 161 -4.57 -12.15 5.37
CA PHE A 161 -5.54 -11.37 4.62
C PHE A 161 -4.80 -10.46 3.65
N ARG A 162 -5.25 -10.41 2.39
CA ARG A 162 -4.71 -9.53 1.35
C ARG A 162 -5.88 -8.92 0.61
N TRP A 163 -5.93 -7.60 0.56
CA TRP A 163 -7.03 -6.88 -0.05
C TRP A 163 -6.55 -5.66 -0.81
N VAL A 164 -7.07 -5.51 -2.02
CA VAL A 164 -6.77 -4.36 -2.84
C VAL A 164 -7.59 -3.18 -2.32
N VAL A 165 -6.91 -2.11 -1.93
CA VAL A 165 -7.56 -0.88 -1.46
C VAL A 165 -8.11 -0.13 -2.67
N PRO A 166 -9.43 0.05 -2.77
CA PRO A 166 -10.04 0.65 -3.96
C PRO A 166 -9.78 2.16 -4.03
N PRO A 167 -9.68 2.73 -5.25
CA PRO A 167 -9.68 4.18 -5.43
C PRO A 167 -11.04 4.75 -5.03
N ARG A 168 -11.03 5.90 -4.36
CA ARG A 168 -12.25 6.61 -3.93
C ARG A 168 -12.48 7.91 -4.68
N GLY A 169 -11.42 8.53 -5.19
CA GLY A 169 -11.52 9.71 -6.04
C GLY A 169 -10.18 10.40 -6.23
N THR A 170 -10.23 11.66 -6.67
CA THR A 170 -9.06 12.51 -6.90
C THR A 170 -9.21 13.79 -6.10
N LEU A 171 -8.15 14.20 -5.41
CA LEU A 171 -8.08 15.46 -4.67
C LEU A 171 -7.94 16.63 -5.66
N PRO A 172 -8.48 17.82 -5.31
CA PRO A 172 -8.41 19.02 -6.13
C PRO A 172 -6.99 19.57 -6.33
#